data_AF-A0A6A0GRQ3-F1
#
_entry.id   AF-A0A6A0GRQ3-F1
#
_cell.length_a   1.000
_cell.length_b   1.000
_cell.length_c   1.000
_cell.angle_alpha   90.00
_cell.angle_beta   90.00
_cell.angle_gamma   90.00
#
_symmetry.space_group_name_H-M   'P 1'
#
loop_
_entity.id
_entity.type
_entity.pdbx_description
1 polymer ?
#
loop_
_entity_poly.entity_id
_entity_poly.type
_entity_poly.pdbx_seq_one_letter_code
_entity_poly.pdbx_strand_id
1 'polypeptide(L)'
;MAVSWKAGRNFPASASRESLKRLLGAKRRDRRDVRLAIKTYPNTNEFLPNDLQHLYFHFTGSSDLPENFDGREQWPDCPSLREIRNQGCCGSCWVFGAVEVMTDRQCILKKTQFRYSAEEPLLCIEFTEDYCSGGFTEDKHFGSESYALDEDKDIMRELFEKGPITVAFEVYEDFFNYKSGVYKHVSGSYAGGHAVKCLGYGVQDVLPYYLQTASFVMKNVPPDLGG
;
A
#
# COMPACT_ATOMS: atom_id res chain seq x y z
N MET A 1 -14.09 -24.60 1.57
CA MET A 1 -13.19 -23.67 2.28
C MET A 1 -13.75 -22.27 2.08
N ALA A 2 -14.14 -21.58 3.16
CA ALA A 2 -14.58 -20.20 3.06
C ALA A 2 -13.36 -19.31 2.81
N VAL A 3 -13.45 -18.40 1.85
CA VAL A 3 -12.37 -17.46 1.51
C VAL A 3 -12.43 -16.26 2.46
N SER A 4 -11.26 -15.78 2.92
CA SER A 4 -11.12 -14.64 3.85
C SER A 4 -11.45 -13.29 3.23
N TRP A 5 -11.77 -13.25 1.94
CA TRP A 5 -12.04 -12.04 1.18
C TRP A 5 -13.15 -12.26 0.13
N LYS A 6 -13.83 -11.17 -0.23
CA LYS A 6 -14.90 -11.15 -1.22
C LYS A 6 -14.37 -10.56 -2.52
N ALA A 7 -14.63 -11.26 -3.62
CA ALA A 7 -14.33 -10.78 -4.97
C ALA A 7 -15.53 -10.04 -5.58
N GLY A 8 -15.26 -9.10 -6.48
CA GLY A 8 -16.26 -8.38 -7.27
C GLY A 8 -15.60 -7.44 -8.28
N ARG A 9 -16.34 -7.07 -9.32
CA ARG A 9 -15.81 -6.21 -10.41
C ARG A 9 -15.44 -4.81 -9.88
N ASN A 10 -14.16 -4.43 -9.99
CA ASN A 10 -13.66 -3.08 -9.69
C ASN A 10 -13.46 -2.24 -10.95
N PHE A 11 -13.03 -2.87 -12.04
CA PHE A 11 -12.68 -2.19 -13.28
C PHE A 11 -13.79 -2.33 -14.34
N PRO A 12 -13.92 -1.36 -15.27
CA PRO A 12 -14.84 -1.46 -16.40
C PRO A 12 -14.64 -2.76 -17.17
N ALA A 13 -15.71 -3.28 -17.78
CA ALA A 13 -15.60 -4.51 -18.59
C ALA A 13 -14.66 -4.36 -19.80
N SER A 14 -14.44 -3.12 -20.26
CA SER A 14 -13.50 -2.76 -21.31
C SER A 14 -12.04 -2.71 -20.87
N ALA A 15 -11.74 -2.74 -19.56
CA ALA A 15 -10.37 -2.67 -19.08
C ALA A 15 -9.59 -3.92 -19.50
N SER A 16 -8.56 -3.73 -20.34
CA SER A 16 -7.70 -4.83 -20.79
C SER A 16 -6.73 -5.26 -19.69
N ARG A 17 -6.26 -6.52 -19.74
CA ARG A 17 -5.20 -7.01 -18.86
C ARG A 17 -3.96 -6.12 -18.90
N GLU A 18 -3.58 -5.66 -20.08
CA GLU A 18 -2.41 -4.78 -20.25
C GLU A 18 -2.63 -3.41 -19.60
N SER A 19 -3.83 -2.85 -19.70
CA SER A 19 -4.20 -1.61 -19.02
C SER A 19 -4.12 -1.75 -17.50
N LEU A 20 -4.53 -2.89 -16.94
CA LEU A 20 -4.44 -3.16 -15.49
C LEU A 20 -2.99 -3.34 -15.03
N LYS A 21 -2.15 -4.00 -15.82
CA LYS A 21 -0.72 -4.16 -15.52
C LYS A 21 0.03 -2.83 -15.51
N ARG A 22 -0.41 -1.80 -16.24
CA ARG A 22 0.18 -0.46 -16.17
C ARG A 22 0.11 0.17 -14.77
N LEU A 23 -0.80 -0.29 -13.91
CA LEU A 23 -0.87 0.16 -12.51
C LEU A 23 0.28 -0.39 -11.65
N LEU A 24 1.00 -1.40 -12.15
CA LEU A 24 1.98 -2.20 -11.42
C LEU A 24 3.40 -1.70 -11.73
N GLY A 25 3.76 -0.58 -11.10
CA GLY A 25 5.02 0.13 -11.33
C GLY A 25 6.22 -0.34 -10.51
N ALA A 26 6.02 -1.17 -9.48
CA ALA A 26 7.11 -1.59 -8.62
C ALA A 26 7.87 -2.75 -9.28
N LYS A 27 9.05 -2.44 -9.82
CA LYS A 27 9.93 -3.43 -10.47
C LYS A 27 10.76 -4.16 -9.42
N ARG A 28 10.81 -5.49 -9.51
CA ARG A 28 11.68 -6.33 -8.68
C ARG A 28 13.15 -6.05 -9.00
N ARG A 29 13.94 -5.72 -7.99
CA ARG A 29 15.40 -5.56 -8.12
C ARG A 29 16.17 -6.82 -7.70
N ASP A 30 15.64 -7.64 -6.77
CA ASP A 30 16.18 -8.95 -6.36
C ASP A 30 15.13 -9.79 -5.59
N ARG A 31 15.26 -11.13 -5.56
CA ARG A 31 14.26 -12.16 -5.11
C ARG A 31 13.91 -12.21 -3.61
N ARG A 32 14.09 -11.13 -2.86
CA ARG A 32 13.67 -11.07 -1.44
C ARG A 32 12.35 -10.33 -1.33
N ASP A 33 11.25 -11.02 -1.62
CA ASP A 33 9.90 -10.45 -1.53
C ASP A 33 9.25 -10.79 -0.20
N VAL A 34 8.97 -9.75 0.60
CA VAL A 34 8.17 -9.86 1.82
C VAL A 34 6.71 -10.05 1.41
N ARG A 35 6.13 -11.22 1.72
CA ARG A 35 4.72 -11.54 1.47
C ARG A 35 3.86 -11.02 2.62
N LEU A 36 3.42 -9.77 2.55
CA LEU A 36 2.49 -9.23 3.54
C LEU A 36 1.04 -9.56 3.15
N ALA A 37 0.26 -10.14 4.07
CA ALA A 37 -1.18 -10.26 3.91
C ALA A 37 -1.82 -8.85 3.92
N ILE A 38 -2.68 -8.58 2.95
CA ILE A 38 -3.19 -7.22 2.67
C ILE A 38 -4.61 -7.10 3.17
N LYS A 39 -4.85 -6.17 4.10
CA LYS A 39 -6.18 -5.61 4.36
C LYS A 39 -6.19 -4.19 3.83
N THR A 40 -6.96 -3.95 2.79
CA THR A 40 -7.24 -2.57 2.38
C THR A 40 -8.40 -2.01 3.22
N TYR A 41 -8.48 -0.68 3.32
CA TYR A 41 -9.51 0.05 4.08
C TYR A 41 -10.97 -0.44 3.81
N PRO A 42 -11.88 -0.44 4.81
CA PRO A 42 -12.92 -1.44 4.97
C PRO A 42 -14.26 -1.06 4.34
N ASN A 43 -15.05 -2.11 4.08
CA ASN A 43 -16.41 -2.18 4.60
C ASN A 43 -16.68 -3.60 5.14
N THR A 44 -17.46 -3.71 6.21
CA THR A 44 -17.35 -4.71 7.31
C THR A 44 -18.08 -6.06 7.14
N ASN A 45 -17.69 -7.01 8.01
CA ASN A 45 -18.29 -8.30 8.42
C ASN A 45 -18.01 -9.55 7.55
N GLU A 46 -17.24 -10.53 8.09
CA GLU A 46 -17.74 -11.74 8.80
C GLU A 46 -16.63 -12.78 9.10
N PHE A 47 -16.80 -13.44 10.25
CA PHE A 47 -16.00 -14.45 10.96
C PHE A 47 -15.51 -15.68 10.18
N LEU A 48 -14.34 -16.24 10.56
CA LEU A 48 -13.83 -17.57 10.18
C LEU A 48 -12.88 -18.23 11.22
N PRO A 49 -12.63 -19.56 11.16
CA PRO A 49 -12.58 -20.46 12.32
C PRO A 49 -11.19 -21.06 12.68
N ASN A 50 -11.21 -21.81 13.79
CA ASN A 50 -10.18 -22.41 14.67
C ASN A 50 -8.86 -23.02 14.13
N ASP A 51 -8.57 -23.05 12.83
CA ASP A 51 -7.40 -23.78 12.30
C ASP A 51 -6.11 -22.93 12.20
N LEU A 52 -6.11 -21.70 12.72
CA LEU A 52 -5.06 -20.69 12.50
C LEU A 52 -4.17 -20.38 13.72
N GLN A 53 -4.26 -21.17 14.79
CA GLN A 53 -3.47 -20.96 16.03
C GLN A 53 -1.94 -20.91 15.81
N HIS A 54 -1.41 -21.59 14.79
CA HIS A 54 0.03 -21.59 14.50
C HIS A 54 0.53 -20.30 13.82
N LEU A 55 -0.33 -19.55 13.13
CA LEU A 55 0.01 -18.23 12.57
C LEU A 55 -0.05 -17.12 13.63
N TYR A 56 -0.76 -17.36 14.73
CA TYR A 56 -0.91 -16.43 15.84
C TYR A 56 0.40 -16.23 16.61
N PHE A 57 1.22 -17.27 16.76
CA PHE A 57 2.39 -17.26 17.67
C PHE A 57 3.57 -16.41 17.17
N HIS A 58 3.60 -16.03 15.89
CA HIS A 58 4.59 -15.08 15.35
C HIS A 58 4.09 -13.62 15.36
N PHE A 59 2.77 -13.40 15.40
CA PHE A 59 2.16 -12.07 15.41
C PHE A 59 1.91 -11.52 16.83
N THR A 60 1.94 -12.39 17.84
CA THR A 60 1.96 -11.98 19.25
C THR A 60 3.31 -11.34 19.58
N GLY A 61 3.37 -10.02 19.41
CA GLY A 61 4.54 -9.18 19.59
C GLY A 61 5.11 -9.17 21.01
N SER A 62 6.20 -8.41 21.15
CA SER A 62 6.65 -7.93 22.46
C SER A 62 5.49 -7.27 23.21
N SER A 63 5.48 -7.38 24.53
CA SER A 63 4.46 -6.88 25.47
C SER A 63 4.00 -5.42 25.32
N ASP A 64 4.65 -4.64 24.45
CA ASP A 64 4.59 -3.18 24.43
C ASP A 64 3.85 -2.63 23.20
N LEU A 65 3.38 -3.46 22.26
CA LEU A 65 2.60 -3.04 21.09
C LEU A 65 1.14 -3.53 21.18
N PRO A 66 0.15 -2.72 20.73
CA PRO A 66 -1.25 -3.15 20.70
C PRO A 66 -1.46 -4.26 19.66
N GLU A 67 -2.49 -5.10 19.83
CA GLU A 67 -2.83 -6.15 18.85
C GLU A 67 -3.33 -5.56 17.52
N ASN A 68 -4.03 -4.43 17.60
CA ASN A 68 -4.57 -3.71 16.45
C ASN A 68 -4.08 -2.26 16.49
N PHE A 69 -3.62 -1.76 15.35
CA PHE A 69 -3.10 -0.41 15.21
C PHE A 69 -3.57 0.22 13.90
N ASP A 70 -4.11 1.42 14.01
CA ASP A 70 -4.51 2.25 12.86
C ASP A 70 -3.94 3.66 13.04
N GLY A 71 -3.00 4.04 12.16
CA GLY A 71 -2.38 5.36 12.24
C GLY A 71 -3.39 6.52 12.20
N ARG A 72 -4.56 6.35 11.61
CA ARG A 72 -5.58 7.42 11.51
C ARG A 72 -6.37 7.62 12.79
N GLU A 73 -6.37 6.63 13.66
CA GLU A 73 -6.92 6.72 15.00
C GLU A 73 -5.87 7.29 15.96
N GLN A 74 -4.60 6.90 15.78
CA GLN A 74 -3.48 7.40 16.57
C GLN A 74 -3.19 8.89 16.31
N TRP A 75 -3.29 9.34 15.06
CA TRP A 75 -2.98 10.71 14.65
C TRP A 75 -4.16 11.36 13.91
N PRO A 76 -5.27 11.64 14.61
CA PRO A 76 -6.49 12.18 13.99
C PRO A 76 -6.28 13.58 13.40
N ASP A 77 -5.33 14.35 13.93
CA ASP A 77 -4.98 15.70 13.46
C ASP A 77 -4.16 15.71 12.15
N CYS A 78 -3.82 14.53 11.63
CA CYS A 78 -3.10 14.36 10.36
C CYS A 78 -4.06 13.89 9.25
N PRO A 79 -4.73 14.82 8.54
CA PRO A 79 -5.74 14.47 7.54
C PRO A 79 -5.18 13.70 6.35
N SER A 80 -3.90 13.85 6.05
CA SER A 80 -3.22 13.14 4.95
C SER A 80 -3.27 11.61 5.09
N LEU A 81 -3.37 11.09 6.32
CA LEU A 81 -3.49 9.66 6.57
C LEU A 81 -4.78 9.07 5.98
N ARG A 82 -5.80 9.91 5.75
CA ARG A 82 -7.09 9.55 5.13
C ARG A 82 -7.14 9.89 3.63
N GLU A 83 -6.14 10.59 3.10
CA GLU A 83 -6.05 10.88 1.66
C GLU A 83 -5.72 9.59 0.90
N ILE A 84 -6.52 9.29 -0.12
CA ILE A 84 -6.24 8.24 -1.11
C ILE A 84 -5.94 8.97 -2.42
N ARG A 85 -4.71 8.83 -2.92
CA ARG A 85 -4.33 9.45 -4.20
C ARG A 85 -4.59 8.49 -5.37
N ASN A 86 -4.45 9.03 -6.58
CA ASN A 86 -4.67 8.29 -7.82
C ASN A 86 -3.47 8.49 -8.76
N GLN A 87 -2.75 7.41 -9.04
CA GLN A 87 -1.60 7.36 -9.94
C GLN A 87 -1.97 7.41 -11.43
N GLY A 88 -3.27 7.38 -11.74
CA GLY A 88 -3.78 7.32 -13.11
C GLY A 88 -3.41 6.01 -13.80
N CYS A 89 -3.15 6.10 -15.11
CA CYS A 89 -2.74 4.97 -15.96
C CYS A 89 -1.22 4.76 -16.01
N CYS A 90 -0.47 5.40 -15.10
CA CYS A 90 0.98 5.32 -15.01
C CYS A 90 1.40 4.30 -13.95
N GLY A 91 2.51 3.60 -14.19
CA GLY A 91 3.17 2.73 -13.22
C GLY A 91 3.96 3.52 -12.18
N SER A 92 3.35 4.57 -11.60
CA SER A 92 4.00 5.50 -10.68
C SER A 92 3.75 5.17 -9.20
N CYS A 93 3.17 4.00 -8.89
CA CYS A 93 2.89 3.56 -7.52
C CYS A 93 4.11 3.64 -6.58
N TRP A 94 5.32 3.43 -7.09
CA TRP A 94 6.56 3.55 -6.32
C TRP A 94 6.82 4.98 -5.84
N VAL A 95 6.46 5.98 -6.64
CA VAL A 95 6.52 7.39 -6.24
C VAL A 95 5.38 7.71 -5.29
N PHE A 96 4.16 7.33 -5.65
CA PHE A 96 2.97 7.62 -4.85
C PHE A 96 3.09 7.06 -3.44
N GLY A 97 3.47 5.79 -3.29
CA GLY A 97 3.70 5.16 -2.00
C GLY A 97 4.77 5.86 -1.16
N ALA A 98 5.80 6.43 -1.79
CA ALA A 98 6.84 7.20 -1.09
C ALA A 98 6.33 8.57 -0.63
N VAL A 99 5.74 9.36 -1.53
CA VAL A 99 5.32 10.73 -1.22
C VAL A 99 4.11 10.79 -0.30
N GLU A 100 3.23 9.78 -0.34
CA GLU A 100 2.15 9.63 0.64
C GLU A 100 2.71 9.41 2.05
N VAL A 101 3.70 8.52 2.19
CA VAL A 101 4.38 8.26 3.48
C VAL A 101 5.14 9.48 3.97
N MET A 102 5.86 10.18 3.08
CA MET A 102 6.55 11.43 3.44
C MET A 102 5.56 12.50 3.91
N THR A 103 4.43 12.65 3.21
CA THR A 103 3.36 13.59 3.57
C THR A 103 2.83 13.26 4.98
N ASP A 104 2.56 11.99 5.25
CA ASP A 104 2.04 11.54 6.54
C ASP A 104 3.06 11.75 7.67
N ARG A 105 4.32 11.39 7.43
CA ARG A 105 5.40 11.56 8.42
C ARG A 105 5.74 13.01 8.70
N GLN A 106 5.59 13.90 7.72
CA GLN A 106 5.75 15.34 7.93
C GLN A 106 4.71 15.85 8.94
N CYS A 107 3.46 15.40 8.82
CA CYS A 107 2.46 15.73 9.82
C CYS A 107 2.74 15.08 11.18
N ILE A 108 3.03 13.77 11.21
CA ILE A 108 3.19 13.01 12.45
C ILE A 108 4.41 13.47 13.25
N LEU A 109 5.57 13.57 12.60
CA LEU A 109 6.87 13.78 13.25
C LEU A 109 7.27 15.25 13.32
N LYS A 110 6.91 16.05 12.31
CA LYS A 110 7.25 17.47 12.25
C LYS A 110 6.10 18.38 12.66
N LYS A 111 4.90 17.84 12.91
CA LYS A 111 3.70 18.59 13.28
C LYS A 111 3.36 19.71 12.29
N THR A 112 3.64 19.47 11.01
CA THR A 112 3.38 20.42 9.92
C THR A 112 2.66 19.73 8.78
N GLN A 113 1.69 20.41 8.18
CA GLN A 113 0.94 19.88 7.05
C GLN A 113 1.59 20.35 5.75
N PHE A 114 2.26 19.43 5.07
CA PHE A 114 2.82 19.66 3.74
C PHE A 114 2.58 18.45 2.86
N ARG A 115 2.01 18.69 1.68
CA ARG A 115 1.63 17.65 0.73
C ARG A 115 2.70 17.54 -0.35
N TYR A 116 3.56 16.52 -0.26
CA TYR A 116 4.61 16.31 -1.27
C TYR A 116 4.01 15.98 -2.64
N SER A 117 4.57 16.58 -3.68
CA SER A 117 4.24 16.34 -5.08
C SER A 117 4.64 14.92 -5.49
N ALA A 118 3.76 14.19 -6.16
CA ALA A 118 4.11 12.91 -6.79
C ALA A 118 4.70 13.14 -8.19
N GLU A 119 4.26 14.22 -8.84
CA GLU A 119 4.61 14.60 -10.19
C GLU A 119 6.06 15.05 -10.28
N GLU A 120 6.56 15.79 -9.29
CA GLU A 120 7.96 16.24 -9.23
C GLU A 120 8.93 15.05 -9.21
N PRO A 121 8.99 14.18 -8.21
CA PRO A 121 9.92 13.04 -8.22
C PRO A 121 9.69 12.10 -9.40
N LEU A 122 8.47 12.00 -9.91
CA LEU A 122 8.20 11.26 -11.13
C LEU A 122 8.93 11.89 -12.32
N LEU A 123 8.81 13.21 -12.52
CA LEU A 123 9.39 13.97 -13.64
C LEU A 123 10.87 14.28 -13.48
N CYS A 124 11.40 14.35 -12.26
CA CYS A 124 12.64 15.09 -11.97
C CYS A 124 13.83 14.19 -11.58
N ILE A 125 13.65 12.86 -11.49
CA ILE A 125 14.72 11.93 -11.12
C ILE A 125 15.53 11.54 -12.37
N GLU A 126 16.77 12.02 -12.46
CA GLU A 126 17.70 11.82 -13.59
C GLU A 126 18.11 10.36 -13.87
N PHE A 127 17.72 9.39 -13.04
CA PHE A 127 18.23 8.01 -13.07
C PHE A 127 17.32 6.96 -13.74
N THR A 128 16.19 7.34 -14.33
CA THR A 128 15.28 6.38 -14.98
C THR A 128 15.19 6.62 -16.47
N GLU A 129 15.65 5.65 -17.27
CA GLU A 129 15.73 5.71 -18.74
C GLU A 129 14.37 5.73 -19.48
N ASP A 130 13.22 5.82 -18.78
CA ASP A 130 11.91 5.91 -19.43
C ASP A 130 11.02 6.98 -18.77
N TYR A 131 11.00 8.13 -19.44
CA TYR A 131 9.98 9.19 -19.53
C TYR A 131 9.07 9.47 -18.32
N CYS A 132 9.62 10.23 -17.39
CA CYS A 132 9.03 11.42 -16.77
C CYS A 132 10.24 12.36 -16.51
N SER A 133 10.42 13.41 -17.32
CA SER A 133 11.75 13.99 -17.59
C SER A 133 11.85 15.52 -17.36
N GLY A 134 12.67 15.91 -16.38
CA GLY A 134 13.09 17.27 -16.04
C GLY A 134 12.47 17.85 -14.75
N GLY A 135 13.32 18.43 -13.88
CA GLY A 135 12.94 19.12 -12.65
C GLY A 135 13.87 20.25 -12.23
N PHE A 136 13.34 21.21 -11.49
CA PHE A 136 14.11 22.31 -10.92
C PHE A 136 14.86 21.85 -9.67
N THR A 137 16.18 21.99 -9.65
CA THR A 137 17.03 21.59 -8.51
C THR A 137 16.72 22.34 -7.22
N GLU A 138 16.12 23.52 -7.33
CA GLU A 138 15.81 24.41 -6.21
C GLU A 138 14.59 23.94 -5.39
N ASP A 139 13.70 23.14 -5.98
CA ASP A 139 12.46 22.64 -5.36
C ASP A 139 12.59 21.22 -4.78
N LYS A 140 13.82 20.68 -4.74
CA LYS A 140 14.08 19.32 -4.27
C LYS A 140 14.01 19.25 -2.74
N HIS A 141 13.01 18.53 -2.23
CA HIS A 141 12.95 18.12 -0.84
C HIS A 141 13.47 16.69 -0.68
N PHE A 142 14.63 16.53 -0.04
CA PHE A 142 15.20 15.22 0.23
C PHE A 142 14.76 14.70 1.60
N GLY A 143 14.42 13.41 1.66
CA GLY A 143 14.34 12.70 2.94
C GLY A 143 15.71 12.69 3.61
N SER A 144 15.75 12.86 4.93
CA SER A 144 17.02 12.89 5.67
C SER A 144 17.71 11.53 5.70
N GLU A 145 16.96 10.44 5.81
CA GLU A 145 17.45 9.06 5.85
C GLU A 145 16.45 8.10 5.20
N SER A 146 16.95 7.04 4.55
CA SER A 146 16.17 5.93 4.00
C SER A 146 16.71 4.60 4.49
N TYR A 147 15.85 3.69 4.95
CA TYR A 147 16.21 2.35 5.42
C TYR A 147 15.13 1.33 5.08
N ALA A 148 15.50 0.04 5.14
CA ALA A 148 14.60 -1.10 4.93
C ALA A 148 14.30 -1.79 6.27
N LEU A 149 13.13 -2.43 6.34
CA LEU A 149 12.66 -3.22 7.48
C LEU A 149 12.25 -4.59 6.94
N ASP A 150 12.73 -5.66 7.57
CA ASP A 150 12.52 -7.03 7.09
C ASP A 150 11.65 -7.87 8.06
N GLU A 151 11.64 -7.54 9.35
CA GLU A 151 10.96 -8.32 10.41
C GLU A 151 9.61 -7.70 10.81
N ASP A 152 8.58 -8.52 10.99
CA ASP A 152 7.22 -8.07 11.35
C ASP A 152 7.22 -7.19 12.62
N LYS A 153 7.99 -7.58 13.64
CA LYS A 153 8.11 -6.83 14.88
C LYS A 153 8.67 -5.42 14.66
N ASP A 154 9.59 -5.26 13.73
CA ASP A 154 10.22 -3.98 13.41
C ASP A 154 9.30 -3.12 12.56
N ILE A 155 8.58 -3.74 11.62
CA ILE A 155 7.51 -3.10 10.84
C ILE A 155 6.40 -2.58 11.75
N MET A 156 5.89 -3.41 12.65
CA MET A 156 4.81 -3.03 13.59
C MET A 156 5.25 -1.90 14.52
N ARG A 157 6.49 -1.95 15.03
CA ARG A 157 7.03 -0.89 15.88
C ARG A 157 7.25 0.42 15.11
N GLU A 158 7.77 0.34 13.90
CA GLU A 158 7.94 1.51 13.04
C GLU A 158 6.59 2.19 12.73
N LEU A 159 5.58 1.38 12.38
CA LEU A 159 4.21 1.86 12.15
C LEU A 159 3.66 2.56 13.40
N PHE A 160 3.87 1.99 14.58
CA PHE A 160 3.39 2.52 15.85
C PHE A 160 4.09 3.83 16.26
N GLU A 161 5.42 3.87 16.17
CA GLU A 161 6.22 5.00 16.70
C GLU A 161 6.33 6.16 15.71
N LYS A 162 6.43 5.88 14.42
CA LYS A 162 6.77 6.89 13.39
C LYS A 162 5.75 7.02 12.28
N GLY A 163 4.75 6.14 12.23
CA GLY A 163 3.68 6.18 11.27
C GLY A 163 3.96 5.42 9.99
N PRO A 164 3.19 5.70 8.91
CA PRO A 164 3.13 4.85 7.73
C PRO A 164 4.50 4.55 7.10
N ILE A 165 4.58 3.41 6.41
CA ILE A 165 5.74 2.98 5.62
C ILE A 165 5.31 2.62 4.21
N THR A 166 6.25 2.68 3.26
CA THR A 166 6.03 2.17 1.90
C THR A 166 6.37 0.69 1.87
N VAL A 167 5.45 -0.13 1.37
CA VAL A 167 5.68 -1.55 1.14
C VAL A 167 5.38 -1.89 -0.31
N ALA A 168 6.03 -2.91 -0.85
CA ALA A 168 5.70 -3.46 -2.15
C ALA A 168 5.25 -4.91 -2.00
N PHE A 169 4.33 -5.34 -2.85
CA PHE A 169 3.84 -6.71 -2.86
C PHE A 169 3.58 -7.22 -4.29
N GLU A 170 3.55 -8.54 -4.43
CA GLU A 170 3.18 -9.22 -5.67
C GLU A 170 1.67 -9.14 -5.92
N VAL A 171 1.28 -8.56 -7.04
CA VAL A 171 -0.11 -8.54 -7.51
C VAL A 171 -0.35 -9.72 -8.44
N TYR A 172 -1.43 -10.44 -8.19
CA TYR A 172 -1.96 -11.51 -9.03
C TYR A 172 -3.30 -11.07 -9.64
N GLU A 173 -3.73 -11.72 -10.73
CA GLU A 173 -4.94 -11.30 -11.47
C GLU A 173 -6.21 -11.27 -10.62
N ASP A 174 -6.32 -12.13 -9.60
CA ASP A 174 -7.46 -12.16 -8.69
C ASP A 174 -7.55 -10.93 -7.77
N PHE A 175 -6.41 -10.30 -7.46
CA PHE A 175 -6.37 -9.06 -6.66
C PHE A 175 -7.16 -7.91 -7.29
N PHE A 176 -7.21 -7.81 -8.63
CA PHE A 176 -8.00 -6.77 -9.30
C PHE A 176 -9.50 -6.85 -9.00
N ASN A 177 -9.97 -8.00 -8.51
CA ASN A 177 -11.35 -8.22 -8.10
C ASN A 177 -11.55 -8.13 -6.58
N TYR A 178 -10.52 -7.84 -5.79
CA TYR A 178 -10.67 -7.74 -4.34
C TYR A 178 -11.64 -6.60 -3.97
N LYS A 179 -12.63 -6.88 -3.10
CA LYS A 179 -13.58 -5.88 -2.58
C LYS A 179 -13.45 -5.63 -1.09
N SER A 180 -13.25 -6.68 -0.31
CA SER A 180 -13.24 -6.61 1.15
C SER A 180 -12.67 -7.87 1.78
N GLY A 181 -12.27 -7.79 3.06
CA GLY A 181 -11.75 -8.89 3.85
C GLY A 181 -10.23 -8.88 3.94
N VAL A 182 -9.64 -10.01 4.30
CA VAL A 182 -8.17 -10.18 4.30
C VAL A 182 -7.78 -10.88 3.02
N TYR A 183 -7.16 -10.15 2.09
CA TYR A 183 -6.77 -10.69 0.80
C TYR A 183 -5.69 -11.77 0.97
N LYS A 184 -5.90 -12.89 0.29
CA LYS A 184 -4.91 -13.94 0.07
C LYS A 184 -5.08 -14.46 -1.35
N HIS A 185 -3.99 -14.50 -2.12
CA HIS A 185 -4.03 -15.02 -3.48
C HIS A 185 -4.61 -16.46 -3.51
N VAL A 186 -5.54 -16.70 -4.44
CA VAL A 186 -6.20 -17.99 -4.67
C VAL A 186 -6.05 -18.45 -6.12
N SER A 187 -6.04 -17.53 -7.09
CA SER A 187 -6.09 -17.89 -8.51
C SER A 187 -5.56 -16.81 -9.46
N GLY A 188 -5.28 -17.17 -10.70
CA GLY A 188 -4.79 -16.22 -11.71
C GLY A 188 -3.27 -16.08 -11.71
N SER A 189 -2.76 -15.49 -12.79
CA SER A 189 -1.31 -15.38 -12.99
C SER A 189 -0.72 -14.20 -12.22
N TYR A 190 0.60 -14.24 -12.00
CA TYR A 190 1.35 -13.07 -11.56
C TYR A 190 1.18 -11.92 -12.57
N ALA A 191 0.81 -10.74 -12.07
CA ALA A 191 0.56 -9.56 -12.88
C ALA A 191 1.71 -8.54 -12.81
N GLY A 192 2.38 -8.41 -11.66
CA GLY A 192 3.44 -7.43 -11.43
C GLY A 192 3.63 -7.08 -9.95
N GLY A 193 4.53 -6.15 -9.66
CA GLY A 193 4.71 -5.60 -8.32
C GLY A 193 3.99 -4.27 -8.15
N HIS A 194 3.43 -4.02 -6.97
CA HIS A 194 2.77 -2.76 -6.65
C HIS A 194 3.24 -2.23 -5.29
N ALA A 195 3.55 -0.94 -5.25
CA ALA A 195 3.95 -0.25 -4.02
C ALA A 195 2.73 0.48 -3.42
N VAL A 196 2.58 0.39 -2.11
CA VAL A 196 1.45 0.92 -1.35
C VAL A 196 1.92 1.53 -0.05
N LYS A 197 1.08 2.41 0.50
CA LYS A 197 1.23 2.89 1.86
C LYS A 197 0.64 1.88 2.84
N CYS A 198 1.44 1.41 3.79
CA CYS A 198 1.01 0.64 4.95
C CYS A 198 0.90 1.59 6.15
N LEU A 199 -0.25 1.61 6.82
CA LEU A 199 -0.54 2.57 7.90
C LEU A 199 -1.03 1.91 9.19
N GLY A 200 -1.09 0.58 9.22
CA GLY A 200 -1.59 -0.15 10.38
C GLY A 200 -1.47 -1.65 10.23
N TYR A 201 -1.92 -2.35 11.26
CA TYR A 201 -1.93 -3.80 11.33
C TYR A 201 -3.04 -4.25 12.28
N GLY A 202 -3.38 -5.53 12.24
CA GLY A 202 -4.33 -6.09 13.18
C GLY A 202 -4.64 -7.54 12.92
N VAL A 203 -5.62 -8.04 13.65
CA VAL A 203 -6.12 -9.41 13.52
C VAL A 203 -7.61 -9.34 13.20
N GLN A 204 -8.03 -9.97 12.11
CA GLN A 204 -9.43 -10.13 11.77
C GLN A 204 -9.75 -11.62 11.74
N ASP A 205 -10.66 -12.07 12.61
CA ASP A 205 -11.13 -13.46 12.62
C ASP A 205 -9.95 -14.44 12.63
N VAL A 206 -9.01 -14.20 13.55
CA VAL A 206 -7.71 -14.88 13.73
C VAL A 206 -6.68 -14.75 12.59
N LEU A 207 -7.01 -14.06 11.50
CA LEU A 207 -6.07 -13.77 10.41
C LEU A 207 -5.34 -12.45 10.67
N PRO A 208 -4.01 -12.47 10.85
CA PRO A 208 -3.23 -11.24 10.90
C PRO A 208 -3.23 -10.55 9.54
N TYR A 209 -3.19 -9.22 9.56
CA TYR A 209 -3.18 -8.39 8.36
C TYR A 209 -2.39 -7.10 8.55
N TYR A 210 -1.98 -6.53 7.42
CA TYR A 210 -1.53 -5.15 7.34
C TYR A 210 -2.59 -4.26 6.70
N LEU A 211 -2.83 -3.09 7.29
CA LEU A 211 -3.76 -2.09 6.77
C LEU A 211 -3.05 -1.21 5.73
N GLN A 212 -3.46 -1.33 4.47
CA GLN A 212 -2.80 -0.68 3.34
C GLN A 212 -3.76 0.17 2.50
N THR A 213 -3.22 1.21 1.88
CA THR A 213 -3.92 2.03 0.86
C THR A 213 -3.15 1.97 -0.44
N ALA A 214 -3.84 1.61 -1.52
CA ALA A 214 -3.30 1.67 -2.87
C ALA A 214 -3.55 3.06 -3.48
N SER A 215 -2.62 3.52 -4.32
CA SER A 215 -2.68 4.80 -5.03
C SER A 215 -3.60 4.76 -6.25
N PHE A 216 -4.74 4.06 -6.17
CA PHE A 216 -5.81 4.10 -7.16
C PHE A 216 -7.16 3.81 -6.50
N VAL A 217 -8.22 4.41 -7.03
CA VAL A 217 -9.58 4.15 -6.55
C VAL A 217 -10.18 3.02 -7.38
N MET A 218 -10.50 1.90 -6.72
CA MET A 218 -11.18 0.73 -7.33
C MET A 218 -12.64 1.00 -7.75
N LYS A 219 -13.13 2.23 -7.58
CA LYS A 219 -14.39 2.76 -8.08
C LYS A 219 -14.04 4.04 -8.86
N ASN A 220 -14.37 4.08 -10.15
CA ASN A 220 -14.17 5.24 -11.04
C ASN A 220 -12.73 5.41 -11.58
N VAL A 221 -12.13 4.36 -12.12
CA VAL A 221 -11.09 4.57 -13.15
C VAL A 221 -11.78 5.25 -14.35
N PRO A 222 -11.33 6.44 -14.80
CA PRO A 222 -11.93 7.12 -15.94
C PRO A 222 -11.99 6.22 -17.17
N PRO A 223 -13.05 6.32 -18.00
CA PRO A 223 -13.18 5.55 -19.24
C PRO A 223 -12.13 5.87 -20.31
N ASP A 224 -11.26 6.85 -20.06
CA ASP A 224 -10.36 7.43 -21.04
C ASP A 224 -9.05 6.60 -21.13
N LEU A 225 -9.20 5.35 -21.55
CA LEU A 225 -8.13 4.47 -22.03
C LEU A 225 -8.05 4.46 -23.57
N GLY A 226 -8.42 5.58 -24.20
CA GLY A 226 -8.32 5.78 -25.65
C GLY A 226 -7.60 7.09 -25.95
N GLY A 227 -6.37 6.98 -26.43
CA GLY A 227 -5.49 8.08 -26.83
C GLY A 227 -4.06 7.60 -26.92
#